data_AF-A0A8D2J252-F1
#
_entry.id   AF-A0A8D2J252-F1
#
_cell.length_a   1.000
_cell.length_b   1.000
_cell.length_c   1.000
_cell.angle_alpha   90.00
_cell.angle_beta   90.00
_cell.angle_gamma   90.00
#
_symmetry.space_group_name_H-M   'P 1'
#
loop_
_entity.id
_entity.type
_entity.pdbx_description
1 polymer ?
#
loop_
_entity_poly.entity_id
_entity_poly.type
_entity_poly.pdbx_seq_one_letter_code
_entity_poly.pdbx_strand_id
1 'polypeptide(L)'
;MSVCSSFSGQTGRYVLIQRLREKERQLLPHECPVESLAKCGQYANDVQFILQRTGPSLTERPSSDNALQVPERTFVRASLPIKPRPVSTEVPRPRQPKKSLTFNLGATGSKELLAKNKLRQHRKDAVGLWDGASGGLLSKEDLFKTVLHQQEHLHSLEMQGDALEMDIRHWEYGRGVCQEDEVLYLEQLIRQNENELSEEEFWQNELRLEKEYEKERQEKVCSLRATMEEYTHKIHELAAKTEALEREIQWEISERAKRAKEAPAQSPAELEEMAVKMRRDLEIKAKQSVQLESSLETVGKALEEAEQSLQAQNQELEELNKELRQCNLQQFIQQTGAMVTASQPRSEAEPQLDQTNYELPAYQRNGDPSSGSTDSPPRATAKQFLGNPRNLQNPLVSSLNPEGVYV
;
A
#
# COMPACT_ATOMS: atom_id res chain seq x y z
N MET A 1 9.05 37.43 6.26
CA MET A 1 7.84 37.63 7.10
C MET A 1 6.76 38.29 6.25
N SER A 2 5.49 37.88 6.38
CA SER A 2 4.38 38.55 5.67
C SER A 2 3.91 39.77 6.47
N VAL A 3 4.05 40.97 5.90
CA VAL A 3 3.66 42.22 6.59
C VAL A 3 2.16 42.46 6.43
N CYS A 4 1.36 41.90 7.34
CA CYS A 4 -0.06 42.22 7.46
C CYS A 4 -0.26 43.62 8.07
N SER A 5 -0.10 44.66 7.24
CA SER A 5 -0.52 46.02 7.60
C SER A 5 -2.03 46.17 7.40
N SER A 6 -2.77 46.37 8.49
CA SER A 6 -4.23 46.54 8.49
C SER A 6 -4.64 47.96 8.06
N PHE A 7 -4.33 48.32 6.82
CA PHE A 7 -4.84 49.54 6.19
C PHE A 7 -5.98 49.21 5.22
N SER A 8 -7.14 49.86 5.39
CA SER A 8 -8.30 49.77 4.49
C SER A 8 -8.79 48.36 4.11
N GLY A 9 -8.95 47.45 5.08
CA GLY A 9 -9.88 46.29 5.00
C GLY A 9 -9.65 45.22 3.91
N GLN A 10 -8.60 45.31 3.10
CA GLN A 10 -8.36 44.41 1.97
C GLN A 10 -7.25 43.40 2.25
N THR A 11 -7.62 42.15 2.53
CA THR A 11 -6.66 41.04 2.64
C THR A 11 -6.15 40.62 1.25
N GLY A 12 -4.85 40.38 1.13
CA GLY A 12 -4.20 40.02 -0.15
C GLY A 12 -2.70 39.79 -0.02
N ARG A 13 -2.05 39.45 -1.14
CA ARG A 13 -0.58 39.47 -1.26
C ARG A 13 -0.15 40.88 -1.64
N TYR A 14 0.90 41.36 -0.97
CA TYR A 14 1.46 42.70 -1.18
C TYR A 14 2.99 42.64 -1.23
N VAL A 15 3.57 43.52 -2.04
CA VAL A 15 5.01 43.82 -2.11
C VAL A 15 5.20 45.27 -1.69
N LEU A 16 6.18 45.52 -0.82
CA LEU A 16 6.54 46.87 -0.39
C LEU A 16 7.64 47.43 -1.31
N ILE A 17 7.35 48.56 -1.96
CA ILE A 17 8.25 49.22 -2.90
C ILE A 17 8.79 50.50 -2.25
N GLN A 18 10.10 50.62 -2.19
CA GLN A 18 10.81 51.85 -1.87
C GLN A 18 11.03 52.63 -3.17
N ARG A 19 10.39 53.79 -3.30
CA ARG A 19 10.61 54.75 -4.39
C ARG A 19 11.49 55.88 -3.89
N LEU A 20 12.56 56.17 -4.62
CA LEU A 20 13.40 57.36 -4.43
C LEU A 20 13.52 58.08 -5.78
N ARG A 21 12.78 59.18 -5.93
CA ARG A 21 12.64 59.95 -7.18
C ARG A 21 12.13 59.08 -8.33
N GLU A 22 13.02 58.70 -9.26
CA GLU A 22 12.76 57.86 -10.44
C GLU A 22 13.18 56.40 -10.25
N LYS A 23 13.87 56.06 -9.15
CA LYS A 23 14.34 54.70 -8.86
C LYS A 23 13.40 54.01 -7.88
N GLU A 24 12.73 52.96 -8.36
CA GLU A 24 11.90 52.07 -7.56
C GLU A 24 12.63 50.76 -7.27
N ARG A 25 12.55 50.30 -6.02
CA ARG A 25 13.14 49.05 -5.54
C ARG A 25 12.11 48.30 -4.70
N GLN A 26 11.91 47.03 -4.97
CA GLN A 26 11.16 46.14 -4.07
C GLN A 26 12.01 45.82 -2.82
N LEU A 27 11.41 45.91 -1.63
CA LEU A 27 12.01 45.44 -0.39
C LEU A 27 11.72 43.95 -0.18
N LEU A 28 12.74 43.20 0.24
CA LEU A 28 12.56 41.78 0.54
C LEU A 28 11.81 41.57 1.88
N PRO A 29 11.13 40.42 2.09
CA PRO A 29 10.40 40.10 3.33
C PRO A 29 11.25 39.99 4.63
N HIS A 30 12.51 40.38 4.57
CA HIS A 30 13.49 40.38 5.67
C HIS A 30 14.19 41.75 5.82
N GLU A 31 13.85 42.74 4.99
CA GLU A 31 14.45 44.08 5.05
C GLU A 31 13.54 45.05 5.82
N CYS A 32 14.07 45.64 6.88
CA CYS A 32 13.37 46.63 7.69
C CYS A 32 13.20 47.95 6.89
N PRO A 33 11.97 48.48 6.70
CA PRO A 33 11.77 49.73 5.97
C PRO A 33 12.46 50.92 6.63
N VAL A 34 12.51 50.94 7.97
CA VAL A 34 13.19 51.99 8.76
C VAL A 34 14.70 51.99 8.51
N GLU A 35 15.34 50.83 8.42
CA GLU A 35 16.76 50.74 8.06
C GLU A 35 17.00 51.15 6.59
N SER A 36 16.09 50.76 5.70
CA SER A 36 16.16 51.10 4.27
C SER A 36 15.97 52.59 4.03
N LEU A 37 15.21 53.27 4.90
CA LEU A 37 15.10 54.73 4.98
C LEU A 37 16.38 55.37 5.53
N ALA A 38 16.94 54.84 6.62
CA ALA A 38 18.19 55.33 7.20
C ALA A 38 19.38 55.26 6.21
N LYS A 39 19.42 54.19 5.40
CA LYS A 39 20.40 54.01 4.31
C LYS A 39 20.30 55.08 3.20
N CYS A 40 19.22 55.86 3.12
CA CYS A 40 19.07 56.97 2.18
C CYS A 40 19.60 58.33 2.71
N GLY A 41 19.91 58.43 4.02
CA GLY A 41 20.54 59.62 4.62
C GLY A 41 19.78 60.92 4.32
N GLN A 42 20.46 61.89 3.70
CA GLN A 42 19.90 63.19 3.32
C GLN A 42 18.67 63.10 2.40
N TYR A 43 18.55 62.01 1.63
CA TYR A 43 17.43 61.77 0.72
C TYR A 43 16.23 61.07 1.39
N ALA A 44 16.25 60.81 2.70
CA ALA A 44 15.15 60.13 3.38
C ALA A 44 13.79 60.84 3.21
N ASN A 45 13.79 62.18 3.07
CA ASN A 45 12.58 62.97 2.81
C ASN A 45 12.00 62.77 1.39
N ASP A 46 12.82 62.31 0.44
CA ASP A 46 12.42 62.00 -0.95
C ASP A 46 11.97 60.53 -1.10
N VAL A 47 12.02 59.72 -0.03
CA VAL A 47 11.66 58.29 -0.06
C VAL A 47 10.17 58.10 0.21
N GLN A 48 9.50 57.42 -0.71
CA GLN A 48 8.13 56.96 -0.55
C GLN A 48 8.08 55.44 -0.44
N PHE A 49 7.27 54.92 0.48
CA PHE A 49 7.00 53.48 0.58
C PHE A 49 5.59 53.20 0.05
N ILE A 50 5.52 52.43 -1.04
CA ILE A 50 4.30 52.10 -1.77
C ILE A 50 3.99 50.62 -1.56
N LEU A 51 2.83 50.29 -0.99
CA LEU A 51 2.39 48.91 -0.80
C LEU A 51 1.60 48.44 -2.03
N GLN A 52 2.27 47.78 -2.98
CA GLN A 52 1.64 47.31 -4.21
C GLN A 52 0.98 45.93 -3.99
N ARG A 53 -0.28 45.78 -4.39
CA ARG A 53 -1.01 44.50 -4.37
C ARG A 53 -0.53 43.60 -5.52
N THR A 54 -0.20 42.35 -5.22
CA THR A 54 0.30 41.35 -6.18
C THR A 54 -0.52 40.05 -6.10
N GLY A 55 -1.80 40.18 -6.48
CA GLY A 55 -2.73 39.06 -6.63
C GLY A 55 -4.18 39.53 -6.78
N PRO A 56 -5.03 38.74 -7.47
CA PRO A 56 -6.41 39.13 -7.78
C PRO A 56 -7.26 39.41 -6.54
N SER A 57 -8.22 40.32 -6.68
CA SER A 57 -9.13 40.75 -5.61
C SER A 57 -10.38 39.87 -5.57
N LEU A 58 -10.71 39.29 -4.41
CA LEU A 58 -11.96 38.52 -4.21
C LEU A 58 -13.25 39.38 -4.26
N THR A 59 -13.13 40.69 -4.43
CA THR A 59 -14.21 41.65 -4.64
C THR A 59 -14.25 42.21 -6.07
N GLU A 60 -13.25 41.88 -6.90
CA GLU A 60 -13.05 42.23 -8.32
C GLU A 60 -14.15 41.79 -9.31
N ARG A 61 -15.23 42.54 -9.56
CA ARG A 61 -16.05 42.28 -10.76
C ARG A 61 -15.33 42.85 -12.00
N PRO A 62 -15.18 42.08 -13.10
CA PRO A 62 -14.28 42.48 -14.18
C PRO A 62 -14.86 43.62 -15.03
N SER A 63 -14.03 44.62 -15.30
CA SER A 63 -14.14 45.44 -16.51
C SER A 63 -13.10 44.96 -17.52
N SER A 64 -13.48 44.91 -18.79
CA SER A 64 -12.60 44.51 -19.89
C SER A 64 -11.57 45.59 -20.19
N ASP A 65 -10.29 45.23 -20.32
CA ASP A 65 -9.70 45.12 -21.67
C ASP A 65 -8.40 44.28 -21.72
N ASN A 66 -8.02 43.87 -22.93
CA ASN A 66 -6.70 43.44 -23.42
C ASN A 66 -5.85 42.35 -22.70
N ALA A 67 -5.87 41.18 -23.35
CA ALA A 67 -4.70 40.45 -23.88
C ALA A 67 -3.72 39.67 -22.96
N LEU A 68 -3.69 38.35 -23.23
CA LEU A 68 -2.49 37.48 -23.35
C LEU A 68 -1.52 37.34 -22.15
N GLN A 69 -1.86 36.43 -21.23
CA GLN A 69 -0.92 35.33 -20.88
C GLN A 69 -1.66 34.12 -20.28
N VAL A 70 -1.12 32.91 -20.50
CA VAL A 70 -1.66 31.64 -19.99
C VAL A 70 -0.99 31.29 -18.66
N PRO A 71 -1.72 31.12 -17.55
CA PRO A 71 -1.16 30.60 -16.30
C PRO A 71 -1.17 29.06 -16.26
N GLU A 72 -0.09 28.47 -15.73
CA GLU A 72 0.03 27.01 -15.55
C GLU A 72 -0.81 26.44 -14.39
N ARG A 73 -0.89 25.10 -14.35
CA ARG A 73 -1.80 24.31 -13.50
C ARG A 73 -1.38 24.34 -12.02
N THR A 74 -2.01 25.18 -11.20
CA THR A 74 -1.85 25.11 -9.74
C THR A 74 -2.83 24.12 -9.09
N PHE A 75 -2.36 22.91 -8.80
CA PHE A 75 -3.04 21.98 -7.89
C PHE A 75 -2.83 22.40 -6.43
N VAL A 76 -3.59 23.39 -5.96
CA VAL A 76 -3.67 23.75 -4.54
C VAL A 76 -5.14 23.80 -4.13
N ARG A 77 -5.56 22.85 -3.28
CA ARG A 77 -6.95 22.71 -2.82
C ARG A 77 -7.28 23.86 -1.85
N ALA A 78 -8.07 24.83 -2.29
CA ALA A 78 -8.52 25.93 -1.44
C ALA A 78 -9.69 25.49 -0.54
N SER A 79 -9.40 25.11 0.71
CA SER A 79 -10.43 24.72 1.69
C SER A 79 -10.00 24.95 3.15
N LEU A 80 -10.09 26.19 3.65
CA LEU A 80 -10.06 26.52 5.08
C LEU A 80 -10.96 27.72 5.41
N PRO A 81 -11.97 27.58 6.30
CA PRO A 81 -12.68 28.70 6.89
C PRO A 81 -11.98 29.16 8.19
N ILE A 82 -11.28 30.29 8.16
CA ILE A 82 -10.52 30.79 9.32
C ILE A 82 -11.44 31.59 10.27
N LYS A 83 -11.69 31.06 11.47
CA LYS A 83 -12.16 31.84 12.63
C LYS A 83 -10.94 32.38 13.41
N PRO A 84 -10.94 33.63 13.88
CA PRO A 84 -9.85 34.16 14.70
C PRO A 84 -10.02 33.83 16.19
N ARG A 85 -8.95 33.35 16.83
CA ARG A 85 -8.71 33.45 18.28
C ARG A 85 -7.34 34.12 18.50
N PRO A 86 -7.12 34.83 19.62
CA PRO A 86 -5.96 35.72 19.79
C PRO A 86 -4.67 34.97 20.12
N VAL A 87 -3.54 35.59 19.73
CA VAL A 87 -2.19 35.15 20.12
C VAL A 87 -1.98 35.41 21.62
N SER A 88 -1.45 34.43 22.33
CA SER A 88 -0.63 34.65 23.53
C SER A 88 0.71 33.94 23.34
N THR A 89 1.79 34.64 23.66
CA THR A 89 3.17 34.17 23.42
C THR A 89 3.77 33.68 24.72
N GLU A 90 4.15 32.41 24.81
CA GLU A 90 5.31 31.98 25.61
C GLU A 90 5.76 30.54 25.27
N VAL A 91 7.02 30.21 25.55
CA VAL A 91 7.64 28.92 25.18
C VAL A 91 8.10 28.15 26.42
N PRO A 92 7.48 27.00 26.74
CA PRO A 92 8.04 26.03 27.66
C PRO A 92 8.87 24.94 26.95
N ARG A 93 10.01 24.58 27.54
CA ARG A 93 10.85 23.44 27.12
C ARG A 93 10.19 22.09 27.45
N PRO A 94 10.47 21.00 26.71
CA PRO A 94 9.95 19.68 27.04
C PRO A 94 10.40 19.22 28.44
N ARG A 95 9.46 18.68 29.22
CA ARG A 95 9.72 17.96 30.47
C ARG A 95 9.00 16.61 30.45
N GLN A 96 9.64 15.61 31.04
CA GLN A 96 9.24 14.20 30.97
C GLN A 96 7.87 13.96 31.64
N PRO A 97 7.04 13.04 31.12
CA PRO A 97 5.79 12.64 31.76
C PRO A 97 6.08 12.01 33.13
N LYS A 98 5.35 12.43 34.16
CA LYS A 98 5.46 11.88 35.52
C LYS A 98 4.09 11.47 36.05
N LYS A 99 3.99 10.17 36.32
CA LYS A 99 2.91 9.48 37.07
C LYS A 99 1.56 9.41 36.36
N SER A 100 1.28 8.24 35.77
CA SER A 100 -0.09 7.74 35.67
C SER A 100 -0.65 7.54 37.09
N LEU A 101 -1.79 8.15 37.40
CA LEU A 101 -2.55 7.88 38.62
C LEU A 101 -3.85 7.16 38.25
N THR A 102 -3.74 5.87 37.94
CA THR A 102 -4.90 4.98 37.87
C THR A 102 -5.46 4.81 39.29
N PHE A 103 -6.48 5.60 39.65
CA PHE A 103 -7.22 5.34 40.87
C PHE A 103 -8.17 4.16 40.64
N ASN A 104 -8.11 3.17 41.54
CA ASN A 104 -8.88 1.94 41.41
C ASN A 104 -10.36 2.19 41.73
N LEU A 105 -11.25 1.49 41.03
CA LEU A 105 -12.67 1.36 41.41
C LEU A 105 -12.78 0.57 42.73
N GLY A 106 -12.64 1.29 43.85
CA GLY A 106 -12.84 0.77 45.21
C GLY A 106 -14.28 0.95 45.66
N ALA A 107 -14.88 -0.11 46.23
CA ALA A 107 -16.28 -0.11 46.64
C ALA A 107 -16.60 0.98 47.69
N THR A 108 -17.83 1.50 47.64
CA THR A 108 -18.39 2.48 48.58
C THR A 108 -18.64 1.85 49.95
N GLY A 109 -17.56 1.59 50.69
CA GLY A 109 -17.60 1.09 52.06
C GLY A 109 -18.13 2.14 53.05
N SER A 110 -19.12 1.74 53.85
CA SER A 110 -19.75 2.58 54.88
C SER A 110 -18.74 3.29 55.79
N LYS A 111 -19.00 4.56 56.10
CA LYS A 111 -18.40 5.28 57.23
C LYS A 111 -19.48 5.93 58.10
N GLU A 112 -20.06 5.06 58.92
CA GLU A 112 -20.79 5.39 60.14
C GLU A 112 -20.00 6.41 61.00
N LEU A 113 -20.39 7.69 60.95
CA LEU A 113 -19.84 8.73 61.81
C LEU A 113 -20.52 8.71 63.19
N LEU A 114 -20.09 7.78 64.03
CA LEU A 114 -20.50 7.65 65.42
C LEU A 114 -19.96 8.84 66.27
N ALA A 115 -20.60 10.00 66.14
CA ALA A 115 -20.24 11.23 66.83
C ALA A 115 -20.46 11.13 68.36
N LYS A 116 -19.37 10.99 69.12
CA LYS A 116 -19.39 10.73 70.56
C LYS A 116 -19.72 11.97 71.41
N ASN A 117 -20.97 12.42 71.39
CA ASN A 117 -21.45 13.45 72.31
C ASN A 117 -21.60 12.90 73.74
N LYS A 118 -20.59 13.13 74.58
CA LYS A 118 -20.59 12.82 76.01
C LYS A 118 -21.43 13.82 76.82
N LEU A 119 -22.76 13.76 76.74
CA LEU A 119 -23.59 14.46 77.73
C LEU A 119 -23.66 13.66 79.04
N ARG A 120 -22.85 14.04 80.03
CA ARG A 120 -23.00 13.57 81.41
C ARG A 120 -24.25 14.22 82.03
N GLN A 121 -25.41 13.55 81.97
CA GLN A 121 -26.47 13.85 82.94
C GLN A 121 -26.20 13.11 84.25
N HIS A 122 -26.14 13.89 85.34
CA HIS A 122 -25.99 13.37 86.68
C HIS A 122 -27.36 12.90 87.21
N ARG A 123 -27.79 11.68 86.87
CA ARG A 123 -28.79 10.98 87.70
C ARG A 123 -28.14 10.76 89.07
N LYS A 124 -28.55 11.55 90.06
CA LYS A 124 -28.46 11.18 91.48
C LYS A 124 -29.83 10.67 91.92
N ASP A 125 -29.81 9.75 92.86
CA ASP A 125 -30.98 8.99 93.29
C ASP A 125 -31.96 9.85 94.10
N ALA A 126 -33.24 9.60 93.88
CA ALA A 126 -34.32 10.00 94.78
C ALA A 126 -35.25 8.79 94.94
N VAL A 127 -35.14 8.12 96.10
CA VAL A 127 -36.01 7.00 96.48
C VAL A 127 -37.44 7.54 96.64
N GLY A 128 -38.42 6.89 95.99
CA GLY A 128 -39.78 7.41 95.87
C GLY A 128 -40.83 6.33 95.59
N LEU A 129 -40.87 5.30 96.44
CA LEU A 129 -41.92 4.29 96.50
C LEU A 129 -43.32 4.93 96.46
N TRP A 130 -44.14 4.57 95.47
CA TRP A 130 -45.58 4.36 95.61
C TRP A 130 -46.05 3.28 94.63
N ASP A 131 -46.03 2.04 95.12
CA ASP A 131 -47.04 1.06 94.73
C ASP A 131 -48.40 1.51 95.32
N GLY A 132 -49.50 1.12 94.69
CA GLY A 132 -50.84 1.42 95.16
C GLY A 132 -51.81 1.82 94.06
N ALA A 133 -52.75 0.92 93.76
CA ALA A 133 -53.97 1.28 93.07
C ALA A 133 -54.79 2.23 93.96
N SER A 134 -54.80 3.52 93.62
CA SER A 134 -55.64 4.52 94.25
C SER A 134 -56.01 5.59 93.24
N GLY A 135 -57.31 5.75 93.02
CA GLY A 135 -57.88 6.83 92.21
C GLY A 135 -57.80 8.17 92.92
N GLY A 136 -56.57 8.61 93.24
CA GLY A 136 -56.30 10.00 93.57
C GLY A 136 -56.65 10.84 92.35
N LEU A 137 -57.79 11.51 92.40
CA LEU A 137 -58.12 12.56 91.44
C LEU A 137 -56.95 13.54 91.44
N LEU A 138 -56.17 13.56 90.35
CA LEU A 138 -55.24 14.64 90.09
C LEU A 138 -56.03 15.94 90.28
N SER A 139 -55.57 16.81 91.16
CA SER A 139 -56.28 18.07 91.37
C SER A 139 -56.38 18.77 90.03
N LYS A 140 -57.49 19.47 89.79
CA LYS A 140 -57.67 20.27 88.57
C LYS A 140 -56.45 21.18 88.33
N GLU A 141 -55.88 21.66 89.44
CA GLU A 141 -54.63 22.39 89.57
C GLU A 141 -53.38 21.64 89.04
N ASP A 142 -53.21 20.36 89.36
CA ASP A 142 -52.04 19.57 88.95
C ASP A 142 -52.13 19.09 87.50
N LEU A 143 -53.37 18.87 87.02
CA LEU A 143 -53.66 18.75 85.59
C LEU A 143 -53.34 20.05 84.84
N PHE A 144 -53.67 21.23 85.37
CA PHE A 144 -53.26 22.49 84.76
C PHE A 144 -51.74 22.69 84.76
N LYS A 145 -51.03 22.37 85.85
CA LYS A 145 -49.55 22.45 85.89
C LYS A 145 -48.89 21.54 84.85
N THR A 146 -49.39 20.30 84.72
CA THR A 146 -48.84 19.34 83.73
C THR A 146 -49.17 19.75 82.30
N VAL A 147 -50.37 20.29 82.02
CA VAL A 147 -50.71 20.87 80.70
C VAL A 147 -49.86 22.10 80.38
N LEU A 148 -49.65 23.02 81.33
CA LEU A 148 -48.79 24.20 81.14
C LEU A 148 -47.34 23.81 80.86
N HIS A 149 -46.79 22.83 81.58
CA HIS A 149 -45.44 22.32 81.32
C HIS A 149 -45.34 21.57 79.98
N GLN A 150 -46.38 20.84 79.57
CA GLN A 150 -46.45 20.24 78.23
C GLN A 150 -46.54 21.31 77.14
N GLN A 151 -47.27 22.41 77.36
CA GLN A 151 -47.35 23.53 76.43
C GLN A 151 -46.01 24.26 76.30
N GLU A 152 -45.32 24.52 77.41
CA GLU A 152 -43.95 25.05 77.44
C GLU A 152 -42.95 24.14 76.70
N HIS A 153 -43.01 22.83 76.96
CA HIS A 153 -42.14 21.84 76.30
C HIS A 153 -42.42 21.72 74.79
N LEU A 154 -43.69 21.75 74.38
CA LEU A 154 -44.08 21.76 72.97
C LEU A 154 -43.60 23.04 72.27
N HIS A 155 -43.76 24.21 72.90
CA HIS A 155 -43.27 25.47 72.35
C HIS A 155 -41.73 25.51 72.24
N SER A 156 -41.01 24.89 73.19
CA SER A 156 -39.56 24.70 73.10
C SER A 156 -39.15 23.82 71.90
N LEU A 157 -39.90 22.74 71.63
CA LEU A 157 -39.70 21.89 70.44
C LEU A 157 -40.10 22.58 69.13
N GLU A 158 -41.13 23.42 69.14
CA GLU A 158 -41.56 24.25 68.02
C GLU A 158 -40.44 25.24 67.62
N MET A 159 -39.91 26.00 68.58
CA MET A 159 -38.76 26.89 68.37
C MET A 159 -37.48 26.14 67.95
N GLN A 160 -37.29 24.89 68.41
CA GLN A 160 -36.19 24.04 67.91
C GLN A 160 -36.43 23.57 66.47
N GLY A 161 -37.68 23.28 66.11
CA GLY A 161 -38.10 22.95 64.75
C GLY A 161 -37.84 24.12 63.79
N ASP A 162 -38.32 25.32 64.13
CA ASP A 162 -38.10 26.55 63.36
C ASP A 162 -36.61 26.87 63.17
N ALA A 163 -35.79 26.65 64.20
CA ALA A 163 -34.33 26.83 64.10
C ALA A 163 -33.68 25.83 63.12
N LEU A 164 -34.11 24.56 63.14
CA LEU A 164 -33.60 23.53 62.23
C LEU A 164 -34.11 23.72 60.79
N GLU A 165 -35.36 24.15 60.61
CA GLU A 165 -35.93 24.56 59.32
C GLU A 165 -35.12 25.74 58.75
N MET A 166 -34.83 26.77 59.55
CA MET A 166 -33.99 27.91 59.16
C MET A 166 -32.56 27.49 58.78
N ASP A 167 -31.92 26.62 59.56
CA ASP A 167 -30.61 26.05 59.22
C ASP A 167 -30.66 25.28 57.89
N ILE A 168 -31.69 24.45 57.67
CA ILE A 168 -31.88 23.72 56.41
C ILE A 168 -31.99 24.71 55.24
N ARG A 169 -32.81 25.76 55.34
CA ARG A 169 -32.91 26.80 54.29
C ARG A 169 -31.58 27.48 54.02
N HIS A 170 -30.77 27.73 55.05
CA HIS A 170 -29.44 28.29 54.88
C HIS A 170 -28.48 27.33 54.14
N TRP A 171 -28.50 26.04 54.48
CA TRP A 171 -27.70 25.02 53.80
C TRP A 171 -28.16 24.71 52.37
N GLU A 172 -29.46 24.82 52.08
CA GLU A 172 -30.02 24.73 50.72
C GLU A 172 -29.55 25.92 49.88
N TYR A 173 -29.80 27.15 50.34
CA TYR A 173 -29.51 28.38 49.60
C TYR A 173 -28.00 28.58 49.36
N GLY A 174 -27.17 28.37 50.39
CA GLY A 174 -25.71 28.51 50.29
C GLY A 174 -25.02 27.41 49.47
N ARG A 175 -25.74 26.31 49.15
CA ARG A 175 -25.21 25.19 48.36
C ARG A 175 -25.67 25.22 46.92
N GLY A 176 -26.97 25.42 46.67
CA GLY A 176 -27.56 25.36 45.33
C GLY A 176 -26.89 26.33 44.35
N VAL A 177 -26.96 27.64 44.65
CA VAL A 177 -26.49 28.71 43.75
C VAL A 177 -25.02 28.52 43.35
N CYS A 178 -24.14 28.27 44.32
CA CYS A 178 -22.70 28.09 44.07
C CYS A 178 -22.38 26.81 43.28
N GLN A 179 -23.16 25.73 43.47
CA GLN A 179 -22.95 24.47 42.74
C GLN A 179 -23.56 24.50 41.34
N GLU A 180 -24.66 25.23 41.13
CA GLU A 180 -25.27 25.44 39.81
C GLU A 180 -24.34 26.26 38.90
N ASP A 181 -23.75 27.35 39.40
CA ASP A 181 -22.74 28.12 38.67
C ASP A 181 -21.46 27.29 38.38
N GLU A 182 -20.99 26.48 39.33
CA GLU A 182 -19.84 25.60 39.14
C GLU A 182 -20.11 24.51 38.08
N VAL A 183 -21.31 23.90 38.10
CA VAL A 183 -21.72 22.92 37.08
C VAL A 183 -21.83 23.56 35.70
N LEU A 184 -22.45 24.74 35.58
CA LEU A 184 -22.55 25.46 34.30
C LEU A 184 -21.18 25.84 33.73
N TYR A 185 -20.24 26.24 34.58
CA TYR A 185 -18.85 26.48 34.19
C TYR A 185 -18.16 25.19 33.72
N LEU A 186 -18.31 24.09 34.47
CA LEU A 186 -17.70 22.80 34.12
C LEU A 186 -18.28 22.21 32.83
N GLU A 187 -19.59 22.29 32.60
CA GLU A 187 -20.19 21.91 31.33
C GLU A 187 -19.65 22.76 30.17
N GLN A 188 -19.53 24.07 30.36
CA GLN A 188 -18.98 24.95 29.34
C GLN A 188 -17.49 24.68 29.07
N LEU A 189 -16.73 24.24 30.07
CA LEU A 189 -15.36 23.79 29.91
C LEU A 189 -15.27 22.43 29.20
N ILE A 190 -16.15 21.47 29.53
CA ILE A 190 -16.26 20.19 28.81
C ILE A 190 -16.57 20.44 27.33
N ARG A 191 -17.58 21.27 27.03
CA ARG A 191 -17.90 21.66 25.65
C ARG A 191 -16.73 22.34 24.93
N GLN A 192 -15.84 23.06 25.63
CA GLN A 192 -14.63 23.62 25.02
C GLN A 192 -13.59 22.54 24.74
N ASN A 193 -13.33 21.65 25.70
CA ASN A 193 -12.41 20.52 25.55
C ASN A 193 -12.84 19.56 24.42
N GLU A 194 -14.14 19.30 24.27
CA GLU A 194 -14.70 18.47 23.19
C GLU A 194 -14.45 19.10 21.80
N ASN A 195 -14.64 20.42 21.66
CA ASN A 195 -14.31 21.12 20.42
C ASN A 195 -12.80 21.08 20.15
N GLU A 196 -11.96 21.35 21.15
CA GLU A 196 -10.50 21.37 21.01
C GLU A 196 -9.93 19.97 20.68
N LEU A 197 -10.50 18.90 21.25
CA LEU A 197 -10.21 17.51 20.84
C LEU A 197 -10.62 17.24 19.39
N SER A 198 -11.80 17.71 18.95
CA SER A 198 -12.24 17.53 17.55
C SER A 198 -11.36 18.30 16.54
N GLU A 199 -10.84 19.47 16.93
CA GLU A 199 -9.85 20.20 16.14
C GLU A 199 -8.50 19.45 16.13
N GLU A 200 -8.06 18.87 17.24
CA GLU A 200 -6.84 18.06 17.27
C GLU A 200 -6.97 16.80 16.39
N GLU A 201 -8.08 16.06 16.49
CA GLU A 201 -8.37 14.89 15.63
C GLU A 201 -8.38 15.27 14.15
N PHE A 202 -8.95 16.42 13.78
CA PHE A 202 -8.91 16.94 12.41
C PHE A 202 -7.45 17.17 11.96
N TRP A 203 -6.65 17.90 12.74
CA TRP A 203 -5.24 18.17 12.39
C TRP A 203 -4.36 16.92 12.39
N GLN A 204 -4.59 15.95 13.28
CA GLN A 204 -3.90 14.66 13.28
C GLN A 204 -4.22 13.85 12.00
N ASN A 205 -5.45 13.92 11.50
CA ASN A 205 -5.85 13.25 10.27
C ASN A 205 -5.29 13.97 9.02
N GLU A 206 -5.37 15.30 8.94
CA GLU A 206 -4.79 16.07 7.81
C GLU A 206 -3.26 15.92 7.75
N LEU A 207 -2.58 15.89 8.92
CA LEU A 207 -1.15 15.58 9.02
C LEU A 207 -0.79 14.15 8.59
N ARG A 208 -1.72 13.19 8.72
CA ARG A 208 -1.54 11.82 8.21
C ARG A 208 -1.63 11.80 6.69
N LEU A 209 -2.65 12.45 6.13
CA LEU A 209 -2.86 12.57 4.70
C LEU A 209 -1.70 13.28 3.99
N GLU A 210 -1.20 14.40 4.52
CA GLU A 210 -0.08 15.10 3.88
C GLU A 210 1.24 14.31 3.97
N LYS A 211 1.45 13.45 4.98
CA LYS A 211 2.57 12.48 5.01
C LYS A 211 2.42 11.38 3.97
N GLU A 212 1.20 10.92 3.73
CA GLU A 212 0.90 9.94 2.67
C GLU A 212 1.13 10.56 1.28
N TYR A 213 0.71 11.82 1.06
CA TYR A 213 1.03 12.57 -0.17
C TYR A 213 2.51 12.93 -0.30
N GLU A 214 3.22 13.25 0.78
CA GLU A 214 4.67 13.46 0.78
C GLU A 214 5.40 12.18 0.34
N LYS A 215 5.02 11.03 0.89
CA LYS A 215 5.53 9.71 0.50
C LYS A 215 5.25 9.41 -0.98
N GLU A 216 4.03 9.63 -1.46
CA GLU A 216 3.65 9.43 -2.86
C GLU A 216 4.46 10.33 -3.83
N ARG A 217 4.66 11.60 -3.45
CA ARG A 217 5.52 12.54 -4.21
C ARG A 217 6.99 12.08 -4.20
N GLN A 218 7.49 11.61 -3.06
CA GLN A 218 8.86 11.11 -2.93
C GLN A 218 9.10 9.82 -3.74
N GLU A 219 8.13 8.89 -3.76
CA GLU A 219 8.18 7.69 -4.60
C GLU A 219 8.20 8.04 -6.10
N LYS A 220 7.39 9.01 -6.53
CA LYS A 220 7.44 9.56 -7.90
C LYS A 220 8.81 10.17 -8.23
N VAL A 221 9.42 10.92 -7.31
CA VAL A 221 10.77 11.48 -7.49
C VAL A 221 11.84 10.38 -7.58
N CYS A 222 11.74 9.32 -6.77
CA CYS A 222 12.65 8.18 -6.85
C CYS A 222 12.51 7.40 -8.18
N SER A 223 11.28 7.19 -8.65
CA SER A 223 11.01 6.55 -9.96
C SER A 223 11.54 7.38 -11.14
N LEU A 224 11.37 8.71 -11.10
CA LEU A 224 11.92 9.61 -12.11
C LEU A 224 13.45 9.64 -12.09
N ARG A 225 14.09 9.54 -10.92
CA ARG A 225 15.56 9.38 -10.83
C ARG A 225 16.03 8.07 -11.45
N ALA A 226 15.40 6.94 -11.10
CA ALA A 226 15.76 5.63 -11.64
C ALA A 226 15.67 5.59 -13.18
N THR A 227 14.56 6.07 -13.75
CA THR A 227 14.41 6.14 -15.22
C THR A 227 15.39 7.11 -15.88
N MET A 228 15.69 8.26 -15.26
CA MET A 228 16.73 9.18 -15.73
C MET A 228 18.13 8.54 -15.68
N GLU A 229 18.42 7.74 -14.65
CA GLU A 229 19.66 6.98 -14.52
C GLU A 229 19.73 5.85 -15.56
N GLU A 230 18.64 5.15 -15.85
CA GLU A 230 18.54 4.16 -16.94
C GLU A 230 18.84 4.79 -18.31
N TYR A 231 18.20 5.92 -18.65
CA TYR A 231 18.51 6.66 -19.89
C TYR A 231 19.96 7.16 -19.90
N THR A 232 20.49 7.59 -18.77
CA THR A 232 21.90 8.00 -18.64
C THR A 232 22.85 6.83 -18.93
N HIS A 233 22.59 5.64 -18.39
CA HIS A 233 23.36 4.43 -18.74
C HIS A 233 23.22 4.07 -20.22
N LYS A 234 22.02 4.21 -20.81
CA LYS A 234 21.81 3.91 -22.23
C LYS A 234 22.55 4.88 -23.16
N ILE A 235 22.64 6.16 -22.79
CA ILE A 235 23.46 7.15 -23.50
C ILE A 235 24.94 6.76 -23.45
N HIS A 236 25.47 6.35 -22.29
CA HIS A 236 26.86 5.89 -22.17
C HIS A 236 27.12 4.59 -22.98
N GLU A 237 26.18 3.64 -23.00
CA GLU A 237 26.28 2.42 -23.82
C GLU A 237 26.36 2.75 -25.32
N LEU A 238 25.52 3.67 -25.80
CA LEU A 238 25.52 4.11 -27.20
C LEU A 238 26.77 4.94 -27.54
N ALA A 239 27.26 5.78 -26.62
CA ALA A 239 28.50 6.52 -26.80
C ALA A 239 29.72 5.57 -26.91
N ALA A 240 29.84 4.58 -26.02
CA ALA A 240 30.91 3.58 -26.07
C ALA A 240 30.86 2.72 -27.35
N LYS A 241 29.66 2.39 -27.85
CA LYS A 241 29.48 1.72 -29.15
C LYS A 241 29.88 2.62 -30.33
N THR A 242 29.58 3.91 -30.26
CA THR A 242 29.97 4.89 -31.29
C THR A 242 31.49 5.04 -31.33
N GLU A 243 32.14 5.24 -30.18
CA GLU A 243 33.61 5.32 -30.06
C GLU A 243 34.31 4.03 -30.53
N ALA A 244 33.71 2.86 -30.29
CA ALA A 244 34.22 1.60 -30.80
C ALA A 244 34.19 1.52 -32.34
N LEU A 245 33.07 1.90 -32.96
CA LEU A 245 32.94 1.97 -34.41
C LEU A 245 33.84 3.05 -35.03
N GLU A 246 34.00 4.20 -34.38
CA GLU A 246 34.93 5.25 -34.82
C GLU A 246 36.38 4.75 -34.82
N ARG A 247 36.80 4.02 -33.78
CA ARG A 247 38.13 3.39 -33.72
C ARG A 247 38.32 2.31 -34.79
N GLU A 248 37.30 1.52 -35.08
CA GLU A 248 37.36 0.49 -36.12
C GLU A 248 37.40 1.10 -37.55
N ILE A 249 36.63 2.17 -37.80
CA ILE A 249 36.70 2.96 -39.03
C ILE A 249 38.10 3.59 -39.19
N GLN A 250 38.67 4.17 -38.13
CA GLN A 250 40.04 4.72 -38.17
C GLN A 250 41.09 3.62 -38.43
N TRP A 251 40.92 2.45 -37.82
CA TRP A 251 41.80 1.30 -38.06
C TRP A 251 41.74 0.84 -39.52
N GLU A 252 40.54 0.61 -40.07
CA GLU A 252 40.33 0.17 -41.45
C GLU A 252 40.81 1.21 -42.47
N ILE A 253 40.64 2.51 -42.21
CA ILE A 253 41.25 3.59 -43.00
C ILE A 253 42.77 3.51 -42.97
N SER A 254 43.37 3.33 -41.79
CA SER A 254 44.84 3.21 -41.65
C SER A 254 45.38 1.96 -42.35
N GLU A 255 44.62 0.87 -42.33
CA GLU A 255 44.98 -0.44 -42.87
C GLU A 255 44.86 -0.44 -44.40
N ARG A 256 43.80 0.17 -44.96
CA ARG A 256 43.72 0.46 -46.41
C ARG A 256 44.86 1.38 -46.86
N ALA A 257 45.25 2.36 -46.05
CA ALA A 257 46.38 3.24 -46.35
C ALA A 257 47.76 2.55 -46.26
N LYS A 258 47.91 1.47 -45.48
CA LYS A 258 49.07 0.57 -45.56
C LYS A 258 49.02 -0.29 -46.82
N ARG A 259 47.92 -1.01 -47.06
CA ARG A 259 47.76 -1.89 -48.23
C ARG A 259 47.97 -1.14 -49.55
N ALA A 260 47.52 0.11 -49.66
CA ALA A 260 47.75 0.97 -50.83
C ALA A 260 49.22 1.42 -51.02
N LYS A 261 50.10 1.26 -50.01
CA LYS A 261 51.56 1.49 -50.08
C LYS A 261 52.36 0.20 -50.20
N GLU A 262 51.87 -0.87 -49.57
CA GLU A 262 52.55 -2.16 -49.47
C GLU A 262 52.25 -3.08 -50.65
N ALA A 263 51.13 -2.90 -51.35
CA ALA A 263 50.81 -3.65 -52.55
C ALA A 263 51.88 -3.44 -53.64
N PRO A 264 52.64 -4.48 -54.03
CA PRO A 264 53.19 -4.53 -55.36
C PRO A 264 52.02 -4.62 -56.34
N ALA A 265 52.25 -4.33 -57.62
CA ALA A 265 51.28 -4.64 -58.66
C ALA A 265 51.20 -6.16 -58.91
N GLN A 266 50.57 -6.90 -57.97
CA GLN A 266 50.03 -8.23 -58.26
C GLN A 266 49.15 -8.08 -59.50
N SER A 267 49.44 -8.82 -60.57
CA SER A 267 48.74 -8.56 -61.82
C SER A 267 47.26 -8.93 -61.67
N PRO A 268 46.33 -8.19 -62.31
CA PRO A 268 44.91 -8.55 -62.28
C PRO A 268 44.65 -9.96 -62.85
N ALA A 269 45.58 -10.50 -63.64
CA ALA A 269 45.56 -11.88 -64.12
C ALA A 269 45.79 -12.92 -63.01
N GLU A 270 46.73 -12.69 -62.08
CA GLU A 270 47.00 -13.60 -60.95
C GLU A 270 45.79 -13.68 -60.00
N LEU A 271 45.16 -12.53 -59.73
CA LEU A 271 43.96 -12.46 -58.89
C LEU A 271 42.76 -13.15 -59.56
N GLU A 272 42.58 -12.96 -60.86
CA GLU A 272 41.53 -13.64 -61.61
C GLU A 272 41.80 -15.15 -61.74
N GLU A 273 43.04 -15.59 -61.94
CA GLU A 273 43.38 -17.02 -61.91
C GLU A 273 43.09 -17.65 -60.54
N MET A 274 43.45 -16.97 -59.44
CA MET A 274 43.12 -17.41 -58.09
C MET A 274 41.60 -17.48 -57.86
N ALA A 275 40.84 -16.51 -58.37
CA ALA A 275 39.38 -16.51 -58.30
C ALA A 275 38.75 -17.63 -59.14
N VAL A 276 39.24 -17.87 -60.37
CA VAL A 276 38.83 -19.01 -61.21
C VAL A 276 39.12 -20.34 -60.50
N LYS A 277 40.30 -20.47 -59.88
CA LYS A 277 40.66 -21.67 -59.10
C LYS A 277 39.70 -21.88 -57.93
N MET A 278 39.48 -20.85 -57.11
CA MET A 278 38.57 -20.91 -55.96
C MET A 278 37.14 -21.28 -56.38
N ARG A 279 36.65 -20.75 -57.51
CA ARG A 279 35.34 -21.12 -58.08
C ARG A 279 35.27 -22.61 -58.48
N ARG A 280 36.32 -23.18 -59.07
CA ARG A 280 36.40 -24.63 -59.36
C ARG A 280 36.45 -25.48 -58.08
N ASP A 281 37.25 -25.08 -57.10
CA ASP A 281 37.37 -25.80 -55.82
C ASP A 281 36.02 -25.82 -55.07
N LEU A 282 35.28 -24.69 -55.10
CA LEU A 282 33.90 -24.61 -54.59
C LEU A 282 32.91 -25.46 -55.39
N GLU A 283 32.99 -25.48 -56.72
CA GLU A 283 32.12 -26.32 -57.57
C GLU A 283 32.34 -27.83 -57.32
N ILE A 284 33.60 -28.25 -57.09
CA ILE A 284 33.94 -29.61 -56.66
C ILE A 284 33.35 -29.90 -55.27
N LYS A 285 33.41 -28.94 -54.34
CA LYS A 285 32.83 -29.08 -52.99
C LYS A 285 31.30 -29.16 -53.00
N ALA A 286 30.63 -28.37 -53.83
CA ALA A 286 29.17 -28.45 -54.03
C ALA A 286 28.75 -29.84 -54.57
N LYS A 287 29.49 -30.36 -55.56
CA LYS A 287 29.26 -31.74 -56.08
C LYS A 287 29.49 -32.82 -55.02
N GLN A 288 30.48 -32.64 -54.14
CA GLN A 288 30.70 -33.53 -52.98
C GLN A 288 29.56 -33.43 -51.94
N SER A 289 28.98 -32.24 -51.72
CA SER A 289 27.83 -32.06 -50.82
C SER A 289 26.60 -32.82 -51.33
N VAL A 290 26.21 -32.60 -52.59
CA VAL A 290 25.07 -33.28 -53.22
C VAL A 290 25.24 -34.81 -53.23
N GLN A 291 26.47 -35.30 -53.44
CA GLN A 291 26.76 -36.72 -53.32
C GLN A 291 26.53 -37.24 -51.89
N LEU A 292 27.02 -36.52 -50.87
CA LEU A 292 26.82 -36.89 -49.46
C LEU A 292 25.35 -36.82 -49.06
N GLU A 293 24.62 -35.77 -49.45
CA GLU A 293 23.17 -35.61 -49.26
C GLU A 293 22.40 -36.81 -49.82
N SER A 294 22.69 -37.23 -51.07
CA SER A 294 22.06 -38.41 -51.66
C SER A 294 22.38 -39.72 -50.89
N SER A 295 23.59 -39.83 -50.33
CA SER A 295 23.96 -40.99 -49.50
C SER A 295 23.30 -40.99 -48.12
N LEU A 296 23.05 -39.81 -47.55
CA LEU A 296 22.28 -39.67 -46.31
C LEU A 296 20.80 -39.99 -46.54
N GLU A 297 20.24 -39.64 -47.69
CA GLU A 297 18.87 -40.00 -48.07
C GLU A 297 18.70 -41.53 -48.21
N THR A 298 19.66 -42.23 -48.84
CA THR A 298 19.60 -43.70 -48.95
C THR A 298 19.79 -44.41 -47.61
N VAL A 299 20.69 -43.91 -46.75
CA VAL A 299 20.87 -44.42 -45.38
C VAL A 299 19.65 -44.13 -44.51
N GLY A 300 19.00 -42.98 -44.67
CA GLY A 300 17.75 -42.63 -43.98
C GLY A 300 16.61 -43.58 -44.31
N LYS A 301 16.43 -43.92 -45.60
CA LYS A 301 15.43 -44.90 -46.04
C LYS A 301 15.71 -46.30 -45.50
N ALA A 302 16.96 -46.76 -45.54
CA ALA A 302 17.35 -48.04 -44.97
C ALA A 302 17.18 -48.09 -43.43
N LEU A 303 17.30 -46.95 -42.73
CA LEU A 303 17.00 -46.84 -41.30
C LEU A 303 15.49 -46.93 -41.02
N GLU A 304 14.67 -46.25 -41.83
CA GLU A 304 13.20 -46.28 -41.73
C GLU A 304 12.66 -47.70 -41.99
N GLU A 305 13.16 -48.38 -43.04
CA GLU A 305 12.85 -49.79 -43.33
C GLU A 305 13.24 -50.72 -42.17
N ALA A 306 14.39 -50.48 -41.53
CA ALA A 306 14.84 -51.24 -40.36
C ALA A 306 13.99 -50.96 -39.10
N GLU A 307 13.55 -49.73 -38.89
CA GLU A 307 12.64 -49.36 -37.79
C GLU A 307 11.26 -50.02 -37.96
N GLN A 308 10.69 -49.97 -39.18
CA GLN A 308 9.43 -50.65 -39.50
C GLN A 308 9.54 -52.18 -39.29
N SER A 309 10.65 -52.79 -39.72
CA SER A 309 10.91 -54.23 -39.51
C SER A 309 11.04 -54.59 -38.03
N LEU A 310 11.72 -53.76 -37.23
CA LEU A 310 11.84 -53.94 -35.78
C LEU A 310 10.50 -53.74 -35.06
N GLN A 311 9.67 -52.81 -35.52
CA GLN A 311 8.31 -52.61 -35.00
C GLN A 311 7.42 -53.84 -35.28
N ALA A 312 7.51 -54.41 -36.48
CA ALA A 312 6.80 -55.65 -36.82
C ALA A 312 7.25 -56.84 -35.95
N GLN A 313 8.56 -57.04 -35.76
CA GLN A 313 9.09 -58.08 -34.87
C GLN A 313 8.66 -57.89 -33.41
N ASN A 314 8.54 -56.64 -32.92
CA ASN A 314 8.00 -56.38 -31.59
C ASN A 314 6.50 -56.73 -31.47
N GLN A 315 5.71 -56.51 -32.53
CA GLN A 315 4.29 -56.92 -32.56
C GLN A 315 4.16 -58.46 -32.55
N GLU A 316 4.94 -59.16 -33.37
CA GLU A 316 5.03 -60.63 -33.37
C GLU A 316 5.45 -61.18 -32.00
N LEU A 317 6.46 -60.57 -31.36
CA LEU A 317 6.89 -60.92 -30.01
C LEU A 317 5.81 -60.65 -28.95
N GLU A 318 5.03 -59.57 -29.09
CA GLU A 318 3.89 -59.32 -28.21
C GLU A 318 2.77 -60.37 -28.39
N GLU A 319 2.48 -60.78 -29.62
CA GLU A 319 1.49 -61.81 -29.95
C GLU A 319 1.92 -63.16 -29.39
N LEU A 320 3.16 -63.58 -29.63
CA LEU A 320 3.75 -64.78 -29.03
C LEU A 320 3.77 -64.70 -27.49
N ASN A 321 3.91 -63.50 -26.90
CA ASN A 321 3.80 -63.32 -25.44
C ASN A 321 2.37 -63.47 -24.93
N LYS A 322 1.36 -63.02 -25.70
CA LYS A 322 -0.07 -63.21 -25.41
C LYS A 322 -0.42 -64.72 -25.49
N GLU A 323 0.02 -65.40 -26.55
CA GLU A 323 -0.13 -66.86 -26.70
C GLU A 323 0.56 -67.64 -25.58
N LEU A 324 1.81 -67.31 -25.25
CA LEU A 324 2.55 -67.98 -24.16
C LEU A 324 1.84 -67.79 -22.80
N ARG A 325 1.28 -66.61 -22.52
CA ARG A 325 0.44 -66.38 -21.32
C ARG A 325 -0.84 -67.21 -21.37
N GLN A 326 -1.48 -67.34 -22.52
CA GLN A 326 -2.69 -68.15 -22.70
C GLN A 326 -2.39 -69.64 -22.47
N CYS A 327 -1.32 -70.17 -23.04
CA CYS A 327 -0.85 -71.54 -22.81
C CYS A 327 -0.47 -71.79 -21.34
N ASN A 328 0.25 -70.87 -20.70
CA ASN A 328 0.60 -70.97 -19.28
C ASN A 328 -0.65 -70.92 -18.38
N LEU A 329 -1.63 -70.08 -18.69
CA LEU A 329 -2.91 -70.02 -17.98
C LEU A 329 -3.72 -71.30 -18.18
N GLN A 330 -3.77 -71.84 -19.40
CA GLN A 330 -4.45 -73.10 -19.70
C GLN A 330 -3.78 -74.28 -18.97
N GLN A 331 -2.45 -74.31 -18.90
CA GLN A 331 -1.70 -75.30 -18.11
C GLN A 331 -1.99 -75.16 -16.61
N PHE A 332 -2.01 -73.93 -16.07
CA PHE A 332 -2.36 -73.67 -14.67
C PHE A 332 -3.80 -74.12 -14.35
N ILE A 333 -4.76 -73.84 -15.23
CA ILE A 333 -6.15 -74.32 -15.10
C ILE A 333 -6.19 -75.85 -15.15
N GLN A 334 -5.42 -76.50 -16.02
CA GLN A 334 -5.38 -77.96 -16.12
C GLN A 334 -4.70 -78.63 -14.91
N GLN A 335 -3.71 -77.97 -14.29
CA GLN A 335 -3.05 -78.45 -13.06
C GLN A 335 -3.89 -78.20 -11.79
N THR A 336 -4.67 -77.13 -11.76
CA THR A 336 -5.48 -76.73 -10.58
C THR A 336 -6.91 -77.28 -10.64
N GLY A 337 -7.45 -77.49 -11.84
CA GLY A 337 -8.85 -77.78 -12.12
C GLY A 337 -9.24 -79.26 -12.11
N ALA A 338 -8.87 -79.97 -11.04
CA ALA A 338 -9.21 -81.39 -10.87
C ALA A 338 -10.44 -81.59 -9.96
N MET A 339 -11.64 -81.17 -10.38
CA MET A 339 -12.97 -81.75 -10.05
C MET A 339 -14.14 -80.94 -10.66
N VAL A 340 -15.38 -81.48 -10.56
CA VAL A 340 -16.67 -80.91 -11.03
C VAL A 340 -16.96 -81.05 -12.54
N THR A 341 -17.17 -82.30 -12.94
CA THR A 341 -18.35 -82.80 -13.70
C THR A 341 -19.13 -81.89 -14.67
N ALA A 342 -19.19 -82.37 -15.93
CA ALA A 342 -20.35 -82.41 -16.83
C ALA A 342 -20.98 -81.09 -17.36
N SER A 343 -20.78 -80.83 -18.65
CA SER A 343 -21.86 -80.98 -19.67
C SER A 343 -21.33 -81.03 -21.11
N GLN A 344 -21.93 -81.90 -21.91
CA GLN A 344 -21.82 -82.01 -23.38
C GLN A 344 -23.06 -81.30 -24.01
N PRO A 345 -23.23 -81.13 -25.36
CA PRO A 345 -22.35 -81.53 -26.48
C PRO A 345 -22.22 -80.54 -27.69
N ARG A 346 -21.30 -80.86 -28.61
CA ARG A 346 -21.44 -80.88 -30.10
C ARG A 346 -21.84 -79.59 -30.88
N SER A 347 -20.85 -79.05 -31.60
CA SER A 347 -20.76 -78.84 -33.08
C SER A 347 -21.98 -78.36 -33.89
N GLU A 348 -21.80 -77.29 -34.69
CA GLU A 348 -21.84 -77.32 -36.18
C GLU A 348 -21.54 -75.94 -36.84
N ALA A 349 -21.49 -75.90 -38.18
CA ALA A 349 -21.51 -74.74 -39.09
C ALA A 349 -20.21 -73.92 -39.41
N GLU A 350 -19.41 -74.43 -40.35
CA GLU A 350 -19.05 -73.66 -41.56
C GLU A 350 -20.30 -73.56 -42.50
N PRO A 351 -20.37 -72.76 -43.61
CA PRO A 351 -19.24 -72.24 -44.40
C PRO A 351 -19.43 -70.90 -45.19
N GLN A 352 -18.45 -70.60 -46.04
CA GLN A 352 -18.52 -69.96 -47.38
C GLN A 352 -18.81 -68.45 -47.59
N LEU A 353 -17.75 -67.79 -48.10
CA LEU A 353 -17.65 -67.08 -49.40
C LEU A 353 -18.01 -65.58 -49.59
N ASP A 354 -16.98 -64.91 -50.14
CA ASP A 354 -16.96 -64.09 -51.36
C ASP A 354 -17.32 -62.59 -51.39
N GLN A 355 -16.23 -61.82 -51.62
CA GLN A 355 -16.02 -60.92 -52.77
C GLN A 355 -17.01 -59.76 -53.01
N THR A 356 -16.45 -58.54 -53.00
CA THR A 356 -16.63 -57.60 -54.12
C THR A 356 -15.37 -56.73 -54.26
N ASN A 357 -15.15 -56.13 -55.44
CA ASN A 357 -13.80 -55.81 -55.91
C ASN A 357 -13.73 -54.49 -56.71
N TYR A 358 -12.57 -53.84 -56.69
CA TYR A 358 -12.06 -52.80 -57.61
C TYR A 358 -12.82 -51.46 -57.85
N GLU A 359 -12.28 -50.41 -57.20
CA GLU A 359 -11.63 -49.23 -57.82
C GLU A 359 -12.36 -48.04 -58.51
N LEU A 360 -12.03 -46.84 -57.97
CA LEU A 360 -11.61 -45.59 -58.66
C LEU A 360 -12.67 -44.72 -59.43
N PRO A 361 -12.38 -43.43 -59.76
CA PRO A 361 -11.13 -42.65 -59.61
C PRO A 361 -11.23 -41.28 -58.86
N ALA A 362 -10.06 -40.65 -58.73
CA ALA A 362 -9.71 -39.41 -58.02
C ALA A 362 -10.38 -38.08 -58.46
N TYR A 363 -10.25 -37.01 -57.64
CA TYR A 363 -9.31 -35.86 -57.86
C TYR A 363 -9.46 -34.70 -56.84
N GLN A 364 -8.33 -34.08 -56.43
CA GLN A 364 -8.05 -32.69 -55.93
C GLN A 364 -9.16 -31.88 -55.18
N ARG A 365 -8.92 -31.11 -54.10
CA ARG A 365 -7.86 -30.08 -53.92
C ARG A 365 -7.83 -29.48 -52.48
N ASN A 366 -6.63 -29.08 -52.03
CA ASN A 366 -6.20 -28.13 -50.96
C ASN A 366 -7.22 -27.54 -49.94
N GLY A 367 -6.83 -27.47 -48.66
CA GLY A 367 -7.47 -26.57 -47.66
C GLY A 367 -7.07 -26.75 -46.18
N ASP A 368 -5.96 -26.16 -45.76
CA ASP A 368 -5.63 -25.82 -44.34
C ASP A 368 -6.10 -24.34 -44.09
N PRO A 369 -6.27 -23.76 -42.86
CA PRO A 369 -5.82 -24.25 -41.55
C PRO A 369 -6.71 -24.01 -40.29
N SER A 370 -6.25 -24.57 -39.17
CA SER A 370 -6.23 -23.98 -37.79
C SER A 370 -7.47 -23.80 -36.87
N SER A 371 -7.23 -24.19 -35.60
CA SER A 371 -7.58 -23.52 -34.31
C SER A 371 -8.84 -23.90 -33.51
N GLY A 372 -8.72 -23.77 -32.17
CA GLY A 372 -9.77 -23.99 -31.13
C GLY A 372 -9.67 -25.36 -30.42
N SER A 373 -8.98 -25.60 -29.30
CA SER A 373 -8.61 -24.84 -28.06
C SER A 373 -9.61 -25.00 -26.90
N THR A 374 -9.10 -25.31 -25.69
CA THR A 374 -9.79 -25.65 -24.41
C THR A 374 -10.61 -26.97 -24.46
N ASP A 375 -10.82 -27.74 -23.37
CA ASP A 375 -10.69 -27.44 -21.93
C ASP A 375 -10.19 -28.66 -21.08
N SER A 376 -10.05 -28.54 -19.75
CA SER A 376 -9.54 -29.56 -18.79
C SER A 376 -9.93 -29.21 -17.32
N PRO A 377 -9.79 -30.08 -16.27
CA PRO A 377 -8.97 -31.31 -16.11
C PRO A 377 -9.88 -32.51 -15.65
N PRO A 378 -9.81 -33.25 -14.48
CA PRO A 378 -8.87 -33.37 -13.34
C PRO A 378 -8.32 -34.80 -12.98
N ARG A 379 -7.15 -34.82 -12.31
CA ARG A 379 -6.65 -35.60 -11.13
C ARG A 379 -7.32 -36.94 -10.68
N ALA A 380 -6.62 -37.94 -10.07
CA ALA A 380 -5.30 -38.05 -9.37
C ALA A 380 -4.85 -39.57 -9.22
N THR A 381 -3.85 -40.08 -8.47
CA THR A 381 -2.88 -39.58 -7.43
C THR A 381 -1.66 -40.53 -7.21
N ALA A 382 -0.43 -39.99 -7.01
CA ALA A 382 0.73 -40.58 -6.26
C ALA A 382 1.37 -41.91 -6.75
N LYS A 383 2.62 -42.34 -6.40
CA LYS A 383 3.66 -41.95 -5.41
C LYS A 383 5.07 -42.02 -6.08
N GLN A 384 5.99 -41.05 -5.98
CA GLN A 384 6.99 -40.80 -4.90
C GLN A 384 8.07 -41.89 -4.62
N PHE A 385 9.32 -41.65 -5.07
CA PHE A 385 10.63 -41.87 -4.40
C PHE A 385 11.69 -41.01 -5.17
N LEU A 386 12.33 -39.98 -4.60
CA LEU A 386 13.53 -39.94 -3.70
C LEU A 386 14.90 -40.00 -4.42
N GLY A 387 15.57 -38.85 -4.56
CA GLY A 387 16.94 -38.68 -5.07
C GLY A 387 17.30 -37.19 -5.30
N ASN A 388 18.50 -36.73 -4.92
CA ASN A 388 18.84 -35.29 -4.82
C ASN A 388 19.87 -34.86 -5.91
N PRO A 389 19.66 -33.77 -6.67
CA PRO A 389 20.53 -33.44 -7.82
C PRO A 389 21.68 -32.48 -7.47
N ARG A 390 22.91 -33.01 -7.34
CA ARG A 390 24.18 -32.25 -7.44
C ARG A 390 25.38 -33.19 -7.50
N ASN A 391 25.91 -33.44 -8.71
CA ASN A 391 27.35 -33.70 -9.01
C ASN A 391 27.54 -34.20 -10.46
N LEU A 392 27.41 -33.30 -11.43
CA LEU A 392 28.16 -33.38 -12.69
C LEU A 392 28.70 -31.98 -13.01
N GLN A 393 29.91 -31.71 -12.53
CA GLN A 393 30.70 -30.58 -12.96
C GLN A 393 31.35 -30.95 -14.29
N ASN A 394 30.95 -30.30 -15.38
CA ASN A 394 31.79 -29.85 -16.51
C ASN A 394 30.87 -29.29 -17.63
N PRO A 395 30.92 -27.98 -17.93
CA PRO A 395 30.14 -27.42 -19.03
C PRO A 395 30.81 -27.71 -20.37
N LEU A 396 30.09 -28.30 -21.32
CA LEU A 396 30.48 -28.24 -22.73
C LEU A 396 30.18 -26.84 -23.27
N VAL A 397 31.21 -26.21 -23.85
CA VAL A 397 31.13 -24.83 -24.34
C VAL A 397 30.23 -24.79 -25.57
N SER A 398 29.22 -23.90 -25.55
CA SER A 398 28.44 -23.58 -26.75
C SER A 398 29.26 -22.67 -27.65
N SER A 399 29.62 -23.17 -28.84
CA SER A 399 30.31 -22.39 -29.90
C SER A 399 29.41 -22.23 -31.12
N LEU A 400 28.23 -21.63 -30.91
CA LEU A 400 27.39 -21.09 -31.99
C LEU A 400 28.01 -19.79 -32.51
N ASN A 401 28.72 -19.87 -33.64
CA ASN A 401 29.15 -18.70 -34.42
C ASN A 401 28.04 -18.29 -35.41
N PRO A 402 27.91 -17.00 -35.79
CA PRO A 402 26.60 -16.45 -36.14
C PRO A 402 26.56 -15.75 -37.52
N GLU A 403 26.59 -16.52 -38.61
CA GLU A 403 26.40 -15.98 -39.98
C GLU A 403 25.29 -16.72 -40.73
N GLY A 404 24.04 -16.47 -40.31
CA GLY A 404 22.84 -16.88 -41.03
C GLY A 404 22.43 -15.82 -42.06
N VAL A 405 22.85 -15.96 -43.31
CA VAL A 405 22.35 -15.15 -44.42
C VAL A 405 20.93 -15.58 -44.77
N TYR A 406 19.97 -14.66 -44.65
CA TYR A 406 18.60 -14.87 -45.11
C TYR A 406 18.51 -14.70 -46.64
N VAL A 407 17.65 -15.52 -47.26
CA VAL A 407 17.21 -15.43 -48.66
C VAL A 407 15.70 -15.23 -48.67
#